data_AF-A0A315CJL3-F1
#
_entry.id   AF-A0A315CJL3-F1
#
_cell.length_a   1.000
_cell.length_b   1.000
_cell.length_c   1.000
_cell.angle_alpha   90.00
_cell.angle_beta   90.00
_cell.angle_gamma   90.00
#
_symmetry.space_group_name_H-M   'P 1'
#
loop_
_entity.id
_entity.type
_entity.pdbx_description
1 polymer ?
#
loop_
_entity_poly.entity_id
_entity_poly.type
_entity_poly.pdbx_seq_one_letter_code
_entity_poly.pdbx_strand_id
1 'polypeptide(L)' 'MKQIYSLFSDEKMTFGQHRGTKIQDLPLSYLKWLIVTVKDSVSAEKFALELGRREKSFR' A
#
# COMPACT_ATOMS: atom_id res chain seq x y z
N MET A 1 14.57 1.09 -8.21
CA MET A 1 13.50 1.11 -7.19
C MET A 1 12.49 2.26 -7.32
N LYS A 2 12.85 3.49 -7.77
CA LYS A 2 11.87 4.60 -7.89
C LYS A 2 10.74 4.37 -8.92
N GLN A 3 11.01 3.69 -10.04
CA GLN A 3 10.01 3.48 -11.10
C GLN A 3 8.87 2.52 -10.71
N ILE A 4 9.18 1.45 -9.97
CA ILE A 4 8.19 0.43 -9.59
C ILE A 4 7.15 1.02 -8.62
N TYR A 5 7.57 1.92 -7.73
CA TYR A 5 6.68 2.61 -6.79
C TYR A 5 5.65 3.53 -7.48
N SER A 6 6.12 4.33 -8.44
CA SER A 6 5.25 5.25 -9.20
C SER A 6 4.14 4.54 -9.96
N LEU A 7 4.29 3.24 -10.25
CA LEU A 7 3.30 2.46 -10.98
C LEU A 7 2.11 2.03 -10.11
N PHE A 8 2.29 1.87 -8.79
CA PHE A 8 1.21 1.37 -7.91
C PHE A 8 0.72 2.39 -6.87
N SER A 9 1.45 3.48 -6.61
CA SER A 9 0.99 4.51 -5.65
C SER A 9 -0.33 5.17 -6.06
N ASP A 10 -0.53 5.34 -7.38
CA ASP A 10 -1.76 5.84 -7.97
C ASP A 10 -2.83 4.76 -8.19
N GLU A 11 -2.50 3.48 -7.94
CA GLU A 11 -3.44 2.38 -8.05
C GLU A 11 -4.54 2.54 -6.99
N LYS A 12 -5.78 2.35 -7.42
CA LYS A 12 -6.95 2.41 -6.53
C LYS A 12 -7.24 1.03 -5.99
N MET A 13 -7.60 0.98 -4.71
CA MET A 13 -8.13 -0.23 -4.10
C MET A 13 -9.36 -0.72 -4.87
N THR A 14 -9.31 -1.98 -5.30
CA THR A 14 -10.42 -2.62 -6.02
C THR A 14 -11.41 -3.31 -5.08
N PHE A 15 -11.06 -3.42 -3.79
CA PHE A 15 -11.81 -4.15 -2.76
C PHE A 15 -11.72 -3.47 -1.38
N GLY A 16 -12.49 -4.01 -0.42
CA GLY A 16 -12.44 -3.62 0.99
C GLY A 16 -13.14 -2.28 1.30
N GLN A 17 -12.96 -1.82 2.53
CA GLN A 17 -13.60 -0.59 3.05
C GLN A 17 -13.19 0.67 2.29
N HIS A 18 -11.96 0.70 1.77
CA HIS A 18 -11.38 1.84 1.05
C HIS A 18 -11.43 1.68 -0.47
N ARG A 19 -12.39 0.93 -1.02
CA ARG A 19 -12.52 0.73 -2.47
C ARG A 19 -12.61 2.08 -3.19
N GLY A 20 -11.81 2.25 -4.25
CA GLY A 20 -11.70 3.48 -5.04
C GLY A 20 -10.70 4.50 -4.50
N THR A 21 -10.21 4.34 -3.27
CA THR A 21 -9.14 5.16 -2.69
C THR A 21 -7.78 4.69 -3.22
N LYS A 22 -6.85 5.63 -3.49
CA LYS A 22 -5.49 5.28 -3.91
C LYS A 22 -4.73 4.62 -2.77
N ILE A 23 -3.80 3.72 -3.10
CA ILE A 23 -2.94 3.06 -2.09
C ILE A 23 -2.18 4.11 -1.25
N GLN A 24 -1.72 5.19 -1.87
CA GLN A 24 -1.01 6.28 -1.18
C GLN A 24 -1.86 7.11 -0.20
N ASP A 25 -3.19 6.97 -0.24
CA ASP A 25 -4.12 7.69 0.63
C ASP A 25 -4.68 6.80 1.74
N LEU A 26 -4.33 5.49 1.75
CA LEU A 26 -4.81 4.55 2.77
C LEU A 26 -4.22 4.85 4.15
N PRO A 27 -4.99 4.66 5.24
CA PRO A 27 -4.46 4.76 6.60
C PRO A 27 -3.31 3.77 6.83
N LEU A 28 -2.29 4.17 7.61
CA LEU A 28 -1.15 3.30 7.94
C LEU A 28 -1.58 2.01 8.65
N SER A 29 -2.55 2.11 9.56
CA SER A 29 -3.13 0.94 10.25
C SER A 29 -3.78 -0.03 9.28
N TYR A 30 -4.46 0.50 8.25
CA TYR A 30 -5.10 -0.31 7.21
C TYR A 30 -4.08 -0.98 6.29
N LEU A 31 -2.99 -0.29 5.93
CA LEU A 31 -1.86 -0.89 5.21
C LEU A 31 -1.23 -2.04 5.99
N LYS A 32 -0.98 -1.85 7.30
CA LYS A 32 -0.45 -2.92 8.18
C LYS A 32 -1.38 -4.13 8.21
N TRP A 33 -2.68 -3.90 8.34
CA TRP A 33 -3.67 -4.98 8.30
C TRP A 33 -3.71 -5.68 6.95
N LEU A 34 -3.66 -4.95 5.83
CA LEU A 34 -3.65 -5.52 4.49
C LEU A 34 -2.46 -6.44 4.25
N ILE A 35 -1.26 -6.02 4.66
CA ILE A 35 -0.02 -6.82 4.51
C ILE A 35 -0.16 -8.21 5.16
N VAL A 36 -0.85 -8.29 6.30
CA VAL A 36 -1.07 -9.56 7.03
C VAL A 36 -2.26 -10.36 6.49
N THR A 37 -3.26 -9.68 5.93
CA THR A 37 -4.55 -10.30 5.58
C THR A 37 -4.62 -10.81 4.15
N VAL A 38 -3.98 -10.12 3.20
CA VAL A 38 -4.07 -10.52 1.78
C VAL A 38 -3.21 -11.76 1.53
N LYS A 39 -3.77 -12.72 0.79
CA LYS A 39 -3.05 -13.95 0.40
C LYS A 39 -2.14 -13.75 -0.81
N ASP A 40 -2.44 -12.72 -1.61
CA ASP A 40 -1.66 -12.39 -2.81
C ASP A 40 -0.36 -11.69 -2.42
N SER A 41 0.77 -12.36 -2.69
CA SER A 41 2.09 -11.90 -2.30
C SER A 41 2.49 -10.60 -3.01
N VAL A 42 2.08 -10.41 -4.26
CA VAL A 42 2.35 -9.19 -5.03
C VAL A 42 1.64 -7.98 -4.41
N SER A 43 0.37 -8.14 -4.05
CA SER A 43 -0.40 -7.08 -3.36
C SER A 43 0.18 -6.77 -1.98
N ALA A 44 0.54 -7.80 -1.20
CA ALA A 44 1.18 -7.61 0.10
C ALA A 44 2.49 -6.81 -0.02
N GLU A 45 3.33 -7.11 -1.02
CA GLU A 45 4.57 -6.39 -1.27
C GLU A 45 4.34 -4.93 -1.63
N LYS A 46 3.36 -4.62 -2.49
CA LYS A 46 2.97 -3.23 -2.80
C LYS A 46 2.61 -2.44 -1.53
N PHE A 47 1.79 -3.02 -0.66
CA PHE A 47 1.39 -2.38 0.60
C PHE A 47 2.58 -2.19 1.56
N ALA A 48 3.46 -3.18 1.65
CA ALA A 48 4.67 -3.11 2.48
C ALA A 48 5.65 -2.04 1.97
N LEU A 49 5.81 -1.91 0.66
CA LEU A 49 6.62 -0.85 0.05
C LEU A 49 6.06 0.55 0.37
N GLU A 50 4.73 0.72 0.28
CA GLU A 50 4.12 2.01 0.62
C GLU A 50 4.22 2.33 2.12
N LEU A 51 3.99 1.33 2.98
CA LEU A 51 4.17 1.48 4.42
C LEU A 51 5.62 1.90 4.75
N GLY A 52 6.60 1.20 4.16
CA GLY A 52 8.02 1.48 4.35
C GLY A 52 8.43 2.86 3.86
N ARG A 53 7.82 3.39 2.79
CA ARG A 53 8.06 4.77 2.32
C ARG A 53 7.58 5.81 3.34
N ARG A 54 6.37 5.63 3.88
CA ARG A 54 5.77 6.58 4.82
C ARG A 54 6.46 6.55 6.17
N GLU A 55 6.82 5.37 6.67
CA GLU A 55 7.56 5.24 7.94
C GLU A 55 9.02 5.73 7.83
N LYS A 56 9.65 5.64 6.64
CA LYS A 56 10.97 6.25 6.39
C LYS A 56 10.98 7.78 6.35
N SER A 57 9.82 8.45 6.29
CA SER A 57 9.74 9.91 6.46
C SER A 57 9.88 10.35 7.93
N PHE A 58 10.16 9.42 8.86
CA PHE A 58 10.43 9.69 10.27
C PHE A 58 11.94 9.68 10.63
N ARG A 59 12.81 9.92 9.64
CA ARG A 59 14.25 10.18 9.86
C ARG A 59 14.64 11.52 9.29
#